data_AF-A0A645FC50-F1
#
_entry.id   AF-A0A645FC50-F1
#
_cell.length_a   1.000
_cell.length_b   1.000
_cell.length_c   1.000
_cell.angle_alpha   90.00
_cell.angle_beta   90.00
_cell.angle_gamma   90.00
#
_symmetry.space_group_name_H-M   'P 1'
#
loop_
_entity.id
_entity.type
_entity.pdbx_description
1 polymer ?
#
loop_
_entity_poly.entity_id
_entity_poly.type
_entity_poly.pdbx_seq_one_letter_code
_entity_poly.pdbx_strand_id
1 'polypeptide(L)'
;MAYADFVVALYNPKSGRRTQQIVEAQRLFLRHRDPKTPVAVVKSGYRPKQRIEFTTLDKMSECDIGMLSTVLIGNSNTFIKHGLMVTPRGYANKYAVEDGERNTHDGEQAGRSLSSGLNGWMASIQASGKSAAELALEYRLPEDYIATALATEVPAESEANEIEA
;
A
#
# COMPACT_ATOMS: atom_id res chain seq x y z
N MET A 1 -4.02 -5.96 -10.00
CA MET A 1 -4.24 -6.27 -8.57
C MET A 1 -3.22 -7.26 -8.02
N ALA A 2 -3.09 -8.49 -8.57
CA ALA A 2 -2.08 -9.44 -8.08
C ALA A 2 -0.63 -8.93 -8.24
N TYR A 3 -0.32 -8.30 -9.38
CA TYR A 3 0.96 -7.63 -9.67
C TYR A 3 1.22 -6.38 -8.83
N ALA A 4 0.18 -5.78 -8.24
CA ALA A 4 0.28 -4.51 -7.52
C ALA A 4 0.63 -4.68 -6.03
N ASP A 5 1.02 -5.90 -5.65
CA ASP A 5 1.51 -6.28 -4.32
C ASP A 5 0.67 -5.80 -3.11
N PHE A 6 -0.65 -5.72 -3.29
CA PHE A 6 -1.57 -5.39 -2.20
C PHE A 6 -1.76 -6.57 -1.24
N VAL A 7 -1.99 -6.26 0.04
CA VAL A 7 -2.66 -7.22 0.93
C VAL A 7 -4.13 -7.36 0.50
N VAL A 8 -4.64 -8.59 0.43
CA VAL A 8 -5.98 -8.88 -0.10
C VAL A 8 -6.83 -9.63 0.91
N ALA A 9 -8.07 -9.20 1.11
CA ALA A 9 -9.07 -9.92 1.89
C ALA A 9 -10.16 -10.48 0.98
N LEU A 10 -10.33 -11.79 0.96
CA LEU A 10 -11.38 -12.49 0.21
C LEU A 10 -12.55 -12.82 1.14
N TYR A 11 -13.72 -12.30 0.81
CA TYR A 11 -14.99 -12.58 1.48
C TYR A 11 -15.83 -13.57 0.68
N ASN A 12 -16.63 -14.38 1.38
CA ASN A 12 -17.42 -15.47 0.79
C ASN A 12 -16.61 -16.35 -0.19
N PRO A 13 -15.39 -16.77 0.20
CA PRO A 13 -14.44 -17.44 -0.69
C PRO A 13 -14.97 -18.78 -1.23
N LYS A 14 -15.86 -19.43 -0.49
CA LYS A 14 -16.47 -20.71 -0.86
C LYS A 14 -17.94 -20.75 -0.45
N SER A 15 -18.79 -21.28 -1.33
CA SER A 15 -20.18 -21.64 -1.01
C SER A 15 -20.48 -23.05 -1.50
N GLY A 16 -21.65 -23.61 -1.14
CA GLY A 16 -22.02 -24.97 -1.55
C GLY A 16 -22.03 -25.21 -3.06
N ARG A 17 -22.26 -24.16 -3.88
CA ARG A 17 -22.19 -24.23 -5.36
C ARG A 17 -20.91 -23.64 -5.95
N ARG A 18 -20.18 -22.81 -5.19
CA ARG A 18 -19.04 -22.01 -5.67
C ARG A 18 -17.79 -22.44 -4.94
N THR A 19 -17.17 -23.49 -5.44
CA THR A 19 -15.98 -24.11 -4.83
C THR A 19 -14.69 -23.87 -5.60
N GLN A 20 -14.76 -23.55 -6.89
CA GLN A 20 -13.59 -23.37 -7.76
C GLN A 20 -12.97 -21.97 -7.67
N GLN A 21 -13.73 -20.96 -7.24
CA GLN A 21 -13.28 -19.57 -7.24
C GLN A 21 -12.04 -19.35 -6.38
N ILE A 22 -11.95 -20.04 -5.23
CA ILE A 22 -10.78 -19.95 -4.36
C ILE A 22 -9.52 -20.58 -4.99
N VAL A 23 -9.70 -21.66 -5.75
CA VAL A 23 -8.62 -22.33 -6.50
C VAL A 23 -8.16 -21.44 -7.66
N GLU A 24 -9.08 -20.81 -8.38
CA GLU A 24 -8.73 -19.87 -9.45
C GLU A 24 -8.07 -18.60 -8.90
N ALA A 25 -8.53 -18.08 -7.75
CA ALA A 25 -7.87 -16.98 -7.07
C ALA A 25 -6.43 -17.36 -6.70
N GLN A 26 -6.21 -18.54 -6.12
CA GLN A 26 -4.87 -19.06 -5.83
C GLN A 26 -4.00 -19.11 -7.07
N ARG A 27 -4.49 -19.70 -8.16
CA ARG A 27 -3.78 -19.79 -9.44
C ARG A 27 -3.45 -18.40 -10.02
N LEU A 28 -4.32 -17.42 -9.86
CA LEU A 28 -4.09 -16.04 -10.29
C LEU A 28 -2.98 -15.37 -9.46
N PHE A 29 -3.00 -15.52 -8.14
CA PHE A 29 -1.98 -14.94 -7.26
C PHE A 29 -0.61 -15.61 -7.44
N LEU A 30 -0.55 -16.94 -7.60
CA LEU A 30 0.70 -17.68 -7.81
C LEU A 30 1.46 -17.29 -9.09
N ARG A 31 0.79 -16.63 -10.06
CA ARG A 31 1.47 -16.08 -11.25
C ARG A 31 2.32 -14.85 -10.95
N HIS A 32 2.11 -14.20 -9.80
CA HIS A 32 2.70 -12.90 -9.48
C HIS A 32 3.32 -12.83 -8.08
N ARG A 33 3.12 -13.85 -7.23
CA ARG A 33 3.54 -13.85 -5.83
C ARG A 33 4.29 -15.13 -5.48
N ASP A 34 5.13 -15.04 -4.46
CA ASP A 34 5.83 -16.19 -3.92
C ASP A 34 4.82 -17.24 -3.41
N PRO A 35 4.96 -18.53 -3.76
CA PRO A 35 4.15 -19.63 -3.22
C PRO A 35 4.06 -19.64 -1.68
N LYS A 36 5.10 -19.18 -0.99
CA LYS A 36 5.22 -19.10 0.46
C LYS A 36 4.66 -17.81 1.06
N THR A 37 4.10 -16.89 0.26
CA THR A 37 3.44 -15.69 0.78
C THR A 37 2.43 -16.10 1.86
N PRO A 38 2.50 -15.50 3.08
CA PRO A 38 1.62 -15.91 4.16
C PRO A 38 0.15 -15.65 3.85
N VAL A 39 -0.70 -16.59 4.27
CA VAL A 39 -2.15 -16.52 4.18
C VAL A 39 -2.75 -16.86 5.54
N ALA A 40 -3.78 -16.14 5.95
CA ALA A 40 -4.58 -16.47 7.12
C ALA A 40 -6.03 -16.78 6.73
N VAL A 41 -6.53 -17.93 7.14
CA VAL A 41 -7.94 -18.31 7.01
C VAL A 41 -8.62 -18.13 8.37
N VAL A 42 -9.50 -17.13 8.45
CA VAL A 42 -10.26 -16.82 9.65
C VAL A 42 -11.68 -17.36 9.49
N LYS A 43 -12.03 -18.41 10.22
CA LYS A 43 -13.37 -19.00 10.22
C LYS A 43 -14.14 -18.54 11.45
N SER A 44 -15.38 -18.11 11.27
CA SER A 44 -16.29 -17.72 12.34
C SER A 44 -15.69 -16.67 13.29
N GLY A 45 -15.06 -15.63 12.75
CA GLY A 45 -14.46 -14.55 13.52
C GLY A 45 -15.42 -13.93 14.54
N TYR A 46 -14.93 -13.69 15.75
CA TYR A 46 -15.64 -13.18 16.93
C TYR A 46 -16.89 -14.01 17.32
N ARG A 47 -16.88 -15.31 17.05
CA ARG A 47 -17.97 -16.25 17.43
C ARG A 47 -17.38 -17.47 18.17
N PRO A 48 -18.20 -18.25 18.91
CA PRO A 48 -17.70 -19.37 19.71
C PRO A 48 -16.89 -20.43 18.95
N LYS A 49 -17.12 -20.58 17.64
CA LYS A 49 -16.40 -21.52 16.76
C LYS A 49 -15.25 -20.87 15.99
N GLN A 50 -14.73 -19.73 16.46
CA GLN A 50 -13.62 -19.05 15.79
C GLN A 50 -12.42 -19.98 15.66
N ARG A 51 -11.86 -20.05 14.45
CA ARG A 51 -10.58 -20.72 14.19
C ARG A 51 -9.77 -19.88 13.22
N ILE A 52 -8.49 -19.70 13.53
CA ILE A 52 -7.52 -19.05 12.65
C ILE A 52 -6.52 -20.10 12.24
N GLU A 53 -6.34 -20.27 10.94
CA GLU A 53 -5.33 -21.15 10.36
C GLU A 53 -4.38 -20.30 9.53
N PHE A 54 -3.09 -20.34 9.88
CA PHE A 54 -2.03 -19.77 9.05
C PHE A 54 -1.54 -20.83 8.07
N THR A 55 -1.38 -20.41 6.83
CA THR A 55 -0.93 -21.25 5.72
C THR A 55 -0.12 -20.39 4.75
N THR A 56 0.21 -20.95 3.60
CA THR A 56 0.91 -20.29 2.50
C THR A 56 0.02 -20.22 1.26
N LEU A 57 0.35 -19.32 0.35
CA LEU A 57 -0.44 -19.09 -0.86
C LEU A 57 -0.63 -20.38 -1.68
N ASP A 58 0.37 -21.23 -1.82
CA ASP A 58 0.31 -22.52 -2.50
C ASP A 58 -0.60 -23.56 -1.83
N LYS A 59 -0.86 -23.43 -0.52
CA LYS A 59 -1.66 -24.37 0.27
C LYS A 59 -3.03 -23.83 0.67
N MET A 60 -3.32 -22.56 0.41
CA MET A 60 -4.52 -21.93 0.96
C MET A 60 -5.84 -22.62 0.54
N SER A 61 -5.90 -23.22 -0.66
CA SER A 61 -7.11 -23.91 -1.11
C SER A 61 -7.39 -25.25 -0.41
N GLU A 62 -6.38 -25.82 0.26
CA GLU A 62 -6.48 -27.08 1.01
C GLU A 62 -7.10 -26.88 2.40
N CYS A 63 -7.11 -25.64 2.90
CA CYS A 63 -7.68 -25.30 4.19
C CYS A 63 -9.21 -25.46 4.22
N ASP A 64 -9.77 -25.66 5.42
CA ASP A 64 -11.22 -25.68 5.67
C ASP A 64 -11.82 -24.27 5.52
N ILE A 65 -12.11 -23.91 4.27
CA ILE A 65 -12.73 -22.65 3.87
C ILE A 65 -14.22 -22.88 3.60
N GLY A 66 -15.08 -22.13 4.30
CA GLY A 66 -16.53 -22.17 4.12
C GLY A 66 -17.15 -20.78 3.96
N MET A 67 -18.48 -20.72 4.08
CA MET A 67 -19.25 -19.48 3.94
C MET A 67 -18.95 -18.44 5.04
N LEU A 68 -18.52 -18.90 6.22
CA LEU A 68 -18.17 -18.05 7.36
C LEU A 68 -16.65 -17.83 7.47
N SER A 69 -15.93 -17.98 6.36
CA SER A 69 -14.48 -17.80 6.31
C SER A 69 -14.11 -16.51 5.58
N THR A 70 -13.11 -15.81 6.11
CA THR A 70 -12.39 -14.73 5.42
C THR A 70 -10.96 -15.20 5.19
N VAL A 71 -10.44 -15.02 3.96
CA VAL A 71 -9.05 -15.36 3.63
C VAL A 71 -8.26 -14.07 3.46
N LEU A 72 -7.19 -13.91 4.23
CA LEU A 72 -6.27 -12.79 4.15
C LEU A 72 -4.98 -13.25 3.46
N ILE A 73 -4.66 -12.67 2.31
CA ILE A 73 -3.45 -12.96 1.55
C ILE A 73 -2.49 -11.80 1.74
N GLY A 74 -1.32 -12.10 2.31
CA GLY A 74 -0.23 -11.14 2.49
C GLY A 74 0.34 -10.66 1.17
N ASN A 75 1.19 -9.64 1.24
CA ASN A 75 2.02 -9.20 0.13
C ASN A 75 3.47 -9.66 0.29
N SER A 76 4.37 -9.19 -0.56
CA SER A 76 5.80 -9.55 -0.54
C SER A 76 6.51 -9.27 0.80
N ASN A 77 6.01 -8.30 1.58
CA ASN A 77 6.58 -7.91 2.86
C ASN A 77 5.89 -8.55 4.06
N THR A 78 4.82 -9.30 3.85
CA THR A 78 4.09 -9.96 4.95
C THR A 78 4.86 -11.18 5.45
N PHE A 79 4.98 -11.32 6.78
CA PHE A 79 5.57 -12.48 7.44
C PHE A 79 4.78 -12.91 8.67
N ILE A 80 5.07 -14.10 9.20
CA ILE A 80 4.50 -14.59 10.47
C ILE A 80 5.56 -14.51 11.56
N LYS A 81 5.24 -13.86 12.68
CA LYS A 81 6.13 -13.77 13.85
C LYS A 81 5.31 -13.81 15.13
N HIS A 82 5.73 -14.63 16.09
CA HIS A 82 5.05 -14.80 17.38
C HIS A 82 3.55 -15.11 17.25
N GLY A 83 3.16 -15.92 16.26
CA GLY A 83 1.77 -16.28 16.02
C GLY A 83 0.92 -15.15 15.40
N LEU A 84 1.53 -14.06 14.94
CA LEU A 84 0.87 -12.95 14.26
C LEU A 84 1.32 -12.89 12.80
N MET A 85 0.37 -12.62 11.90
CA MET A 85 0.67 -12.25 10.51
C MET A 85 0.86 -10.73 10.44
N VAL A 86 2.08 -10.31 10.14
CA VAL A 86 2.52 -8.92 10.20
C VAL A 86 2.85 -8.45 8.80
N THR A 87 2.27 -7.32 8.40
CA THR A 87 2.72 -6.57 7.23
C THR A 87 3.30 -5.25 7.73
N PRO A 88 4.63 -5.03 7.61
CA PRO A 88 5.25 -3.79 8.05
C PRO A 88 4.59 -2.58 7.40
N ARG A 89 4.45 -1.50 8.19
CA ARG A 89 4.09 -0.19 7.62
C ARG A 89 5.31 0.37 6.89
N GLY A 90 5.08 1.13 5.82
CA GLY A 90 6.11 1.65 4.90
C GLY A 90 7.13 2.65 5.49
N TYR A 91 7.34 2.69 6.80
CA TYR A 91 8.39 3.48 7.43
C TYR A 91 9.79 2.87 7.30
N ALA A 92 9.92 1.65 6.75
CA ALA A 92 11.23 1.04 6.49
C ALA A 92 12.15 1.96 5.65
N ASN A 93 11.56 2.73 4.74
CA ASN A 93 12.30 3.68 3.90
C ASN A 93 12.51 5.06 4.55
N LYS A 94 12.02 5.32 5.77
CA LYS A 94 12.27 6.62 6.43
C LYS A 94 13.72 6.76 6.86
N TYR A 95 14.36 5.65 7.24
CA TYR A 95 15.77 5.61 7.67
C TYR A 95 16.74 5.23 6.56
N ALA A 96 16.30 4.50 5.52
CA ALA A 96 17.13 4.23 4.34
C ALA A 96 17.53 5.52 3.58
N VAL A 97 16.72 6.58 3.68
CA VAL A 97 17.03 7.90 3.13
C VAL A 97 18.10 8.63 3.96
N GLU A 98 18.20 8.35 5.27
CA GLU A 98 19.22 8.92 6.16
C GLU A 98 20.60 8.28 5.94
N ASP A 99 20.65 6.98 5.61
CA ASP A 99 21.89 6.23 5.34
C ASP A 99 22.39 6.34 3.88
N GLY A 100 21.73 7.14 3.03
CA GLY A 100 22.16 7.41 1.66
C GLY A 100 21.91 6.29 0.64
N GLU A 101 21.20 5.23 1.02
CA GLU A 101 20.82 4.14 0.10
C GLU A 101 19.63 4.57 -0.79
N ARG A 102 19.94 4.99 -2.02
CA ARG A 102 18.92 5.19 -3.05
C ARG A 102 18.48 3.84 -3.61
N ASN A 103 17.33 3.36 -3.17
CA ASN A 103 16.61 2.24 -3.78
C ASN A 103 15.88 2.68 -5.07
N THR A 104 16.62 3.26 -6.03
CA THR A 104 16.09 3.53 -7.37
C THR A 104 16.57 2.44 -8.31
N HIS A 105 15.65 1.64 -8.84
CA HIS A 105 15.94 0.72 -9.94
C HIS A 105 16.19 1.49 -11.25
N ASP A 106 16.87 0.86 -12.19
CA ASP A 106 17.21 1.48 -13.48
C ASP A 106 15.92 1.83 -14.26
N GLY A 107 15.72 3.12 -14.55
CA GLY A 107 14.48 3.66 -15.13
C GLY A 107 13.49 4.26 -14.13
N GLU A 108 13.74 4.17 -12.83
CA GLU A 108 12.96 4.86 -11.81
C GLU A 108 13.46 6.30 -11.65
N GLN A 109 12.63 7.29 -11.97
CA GLN A 109 12.87 8.67 -11.57
C GLN A 109 12.43 8.83 -10.12
N ALA A 110 13.29 9.46 -9.30
CA ALA A 110 12.91 9.84 -7.95
C ALA A 110 11.59 10.63 -8.00
N GLY A 111 10.54 10.08 -7.38
CA GLY A 111 9.34 10.85 -7.12
C GLY A 111 9.73 12.12 -6.37
N ARG A 112 9.11 13.25 -6.72
CA ARG A 112 9.36 14.52 -6.03
C ARG A 112 9.09 14.30 -4.54
N SER A 113 10.09 14.60 -3.72
CA SER A 113 10.00 14.36 -2.28
C SER A 113 8.76 15.05 -1.72
N LEU A 114 7.88 14.30 -1.06
CA LEU A 114 6.77 14.85 -0.29
C LEU A 114 7.25 15.44 1.05
N SER A 115 8.56 15.35 1.36
CA SER A 115 9.15 15.85 2.61
C SER A 115 8.98 17.37 2.78
N SER A 116 8.80 18.11 1.69
CA SER A 116 8.56 19.56 1.74
C SER A 116 7.09 19.92 2.00
N GLY A 117 6.20 18.92 2.08
CA GLY A 117 4.75 19.12 2.26
C GLY A 117 4.10 19.94 1.13
N LEU A 118 2.87 20.35 1.36
CA LEU A 118 2.12 21.21 0.44
C LEU A 118 2.82 22.56 0.24
N ASN A 119 3.31 23.18 1.33
CA ASN A 119 3.96 24.49 1.29
C ASN A 119 5.24 24.50 0.45
N GLY A 120 6.09 23.48 0.57
CA GLY A 120 7.29 23.39 -0.24
C GLY A 120 7.02 23.05 -1.70
N TRP A 121 5.96 22.29 -2.00
CA TRP A 121 5.50 22.13 -3.38
C TRP A 121 5.01 23.47 -3.96
N MET A 122 4.23 24.24 -3.20
CA MET A 122 3.74 25.57 -3.57
C MET A 122 4.89 26.56 -3.82
N ALA A 123 5.88 26.60 -2.92
CA ALA A 123 7.07 27.42 -3.09
C ALA A 123 7.88 27.02 -4.33
N SER A 124 7.97 25.72 -4.62
CA SER A 124 8.66 25.21 -5.81
C SER A 124 7.97 25.60 -7.12
N ILE A 125 6.65 25.54 -7.20
CA ILE A 125 5.93 25.97 -8.41
C ILE A 125 5.99 27.49 -8.59
N GLN A 126 5.95 28.27 -7.51
CA GLN A 126 6.09 29.73 -7.55
C GLN A 126 7.51 30.14 -7.98
N ALA A 127 8.54 29.47 -7.47
CA ALA A 127 9.93 29.72 -7.85
C ALA A 127 10.28 29.22 -9.26
N SER A 128 9.45 28.37 -9.88
CA SER A 128 9.73 27.80 -11.21
C SER A 128 9.68 28.81 -12.34
N GLY A 129 8.98 29.94 -12.16
CA GLY A 129 8.78 30.97 -13.19
C GLY A 129 7.95 30.52 -14.41
N LYS A 130 7.39 29.31 -14.38
CA LYS A 130 6.54 28.77 -15.45
C LYS A 130 5.11 29.26 -15.34
N SER A 131 4.41 29.32 -16.47
CA SER A 131 2.99 29.68 -16.53
C SER A 131 2.09 28.59 -15.93
N ALA A 132 0.87 28.98 -15.53
CA ALA A 132 -0.12 28.04 -15.00
C ALA A 132 -0.43 26.90 -15.98
N ALA A 133 -0.53 27.19 -17.27
CA ALA A 133 -0.77 26.20 -18.32
C ALA A 133 0.38 25.17 -18.46
N GLU A 134 1.63 25.62 -18.38
CA GLU A 134 2.81 24.73 -18.47
C GLU A 134 2.89 23.79 -17.27
N LEU A 135 2.66 24.31 -16.07
CA LEU A 135 2.64 23.54 -14.83
C LEU A 135 1.44 22.59 -14.80
N ALA A 136 0.27 23.02 -15.28
CA ALA A 136 -0.92 22.17 -15.38
C ALA A 136 -0.67 20.94 -16.26
N LEU A 137 0.03 21.12 -17.39
CA LEU A 137 0.43 20.01 -18.27
C LEU A 137 1.47 19.10 -17.61
N GLU A 138 2.47 19.69 -16.94
CA GLU A 138 3.57 18.96 -16.29
C GLU A 138 3.08 18.09 -15.13
N TYR A 139 2.23 18.65 -14.25
CA TYR A 139 1.70 17.94 -13.08
C TYR A 139 0.39 17.21 -13.34
N ARG A 140 -0.21 17.38 -14.54
CA ARG A 140 -1.53 16.85 -14.91
C ARG A 140 -2.61 17.29 -13.91
N LEU A 141 -2.59 18.56 -13.55
CA LEU A 141 -3.54 19.19 -12.64
C LEU A 141 -4.37 20.26 -13.39
N PRO A 142 -5.59 20.57 -12.93
CA PRO A 142 -6.39 21.64 -13.52
C PRO A 142 -5.65 23.00 -13.50
N GLU A 143 -5.78 23.76 -14.58
CA GLU A 143 -5.08 25.06 -14.72
C GLU A 143 -5.55 26.09 -13.69
N ASP A 144 -6.84 26.10 -13.36
CA ASP A 144 -7.43 26.95 -12.32
C ASP A 144 -6.89 26.63 -10.92
N TYR A 145 -6.63 25.35 -10.64
CA TYR A 145 -5.98 24.92 -9.40
C TYR A 145 -4.54 25.45 -9.32
N ILE A 146 -3.77 25.31 -10.40
CA ILE A 146 -2.40 25.82 -10.47
C ILE A 146 -2.36 27.36 -10.40
N ALA A 147 -3.28 28.05 -11.06
CA ALA A 147 -3.37 29.50 -11.01
C ALA A 147 -3.66 29.99 -9.57
N THR A 148 -4.56 29.31 -8.87
CA THR A 148 -4.84 29.57 -7.45
C THR A 148 -3.59 29.32 -6.59
N ALA A 149 -2.88 28.23 -6.87
CA ALA A 149 -1.68 27.85 -6.16
C ALA A 149 -0.53 28.86 -6.33
N LEU A 150 -0.36 29.41 -7.53
CA LEU A 150 0.61 30.47 -7.83
C LEU A 150 0.26 31.81 -7.16
N ALA A 151 -1.02 32.11 -6.97
CA ALA A 151 -1.50 33.34 -6.35
C ALA A 151 -1.57 33.30 -4.82
N THR A 152 -1.46 32.12 -4.21
CA THR A 152 -1.56 31.94 -2.75
C THR A 152 -0.23 32.24 -2.08
N GLU A 153 -0.19 33.14 -1.10
CA GLU A 153 1.02 33.36 -0.30
C GLU A 153 1.35 32.11 0.53
N VAL A 154 2.57 31.60 0.40
CA VAL A 154 3.06 30.49 1.22
C VAL A 154 3.54 31.05 2.56
N PRO A 155 2.96 30.66 3.69
CA PRO A 155 3.44 31.10 5.00
C PRO A 155 4.91 30.70 5.18
N ALA A 156 5.74 31.62 5.67
CA ALA A 156 7.10 31.28 6.09
C ALA A 156 7.03 30.17 7.14
N GLU A 157 7.88 29.15 7.04
CA GLU A 157 8.00 28.10 8.05
C GLU A 157 8.52 28.71 9.36
N SER A 158 7.61 29.25 10.18
CA SER A 158 7.89 29.64 11.56
C SER A 158 7.38 28.55 12.50
N GLU A 159 8.34 27.92 13.19
CA GLU A 159 8.22 27.34 14.54
C GLU A 159 6.97 26.48 14.81
N ALA A 160 6.97 25.24 14.32
CA ALA A 160 6.03 24.20 14.77
C ALA A 160 6.76 22.92 15.22
N ASN A 161 7.95 23.07 15.80
CA ASN A 161 8.66 22.00 16.52
C ASN A 161 8.87 22.40 17.99
N GLU A 162 7.80 22.83 18.67
CA GLU A 162 7.68 22.63 20.11
C GLU A 162 6.42 21.80 20.34
N ILE A 163 6.60 20.48 20.43
CA ILE A 163 5.68 19.63 21.19
C ILE A 163 6.56 18.86 22.19
N GLU A 164 6.22 19.11 23.44
CA GLU A 164 6.87 18.74 24.70
C GLU A 164 7.19 17.25 24.88
N ALA A 165 8.12 17.05 25.82
CA ALA A 165 8.65 15.79 26.34
C ALA A 165 7.63 14.88 27.03
#